data_AF-D7J880-F1
#
_entry.id   AF-D7J880-F1
#
_cell.length_a   1.000
_cell.length_b   1.000
_cell.length_c   1.000
_cell.angle_alpha   90.00
_cell.angle_beta   90.00
_cell.angle_gamma   90.00
#
_symmetry.space_group_name_H-M   'P 1'
#
loop_
_entity.id
_entity.type
_entity.pdbx_description
1 polymer ?
#
loop_
_entity_poly.entity_id
_entity_poly.type
_entity_poly.pdbx_seq_one_letter_code
_entity_poly.pdbx_strand_id
1 'polypeptide(L)'
;MNNKYIGILTSGGDASGMNAAIRAVTRTAIFNGFKIKGIYRGYEGLIAGEVKELTTEDVSSIIQRGGTILKTARSEAFTTPEGRKKAYEVIQKENISALIIIGGDGSLTGARIFAEEYNVTCIGLPGTIDNDLYGTDFTIGYDTALNTIVECVDKIRDTATSHDRIFFVEVMGRDAGFLAQNSAIASGAEAAIIPEDKTDVDQLETFIGRGFRKTKNSSIVIVTESPQNKNGGAMYYADRVKKEYPEYDVRVSILGHLQRGGAPSANDRILASRLGEAAIQALMEDQQNVMIGIRNNEIVYVPFAQAIKNDKPIDKSLIRVLNELSI
;
A
#
# COMPACT_ATOMS: atom_id res chain seq x y z
N MET A 1 2.09 -33.07 13.85
CA MET A 1 1.68 -31.67 13.55
C MET A 1 0.27 -31.31 14.06
N ASN A 2 -0.53 -32.26 14.57
CA ASN A 2 -1.98 -32.11 14.90
C ASN A 2 -2.42 -31.09 15.97
N ASN A 3 -1.57 -30.19 16.46
CA ASN A 3 -1.97 -29.22 17.49
C ASN A 3 -1.34 -27.82 17.36
N LYS A 4 -0.77 -27.51 16.19
CA LYS A 4 -0.11 -26.22 15.95
C LYS A 4 -1.01 -25.29 15.13
N TYR A 5 -1.02 -24.02 15.51
CA TYR A 5 -1.80 -22.98 14.85
C TYR A 5 -0.92 -22.17 13.88
N ILE A 6 -1.54 -21.62 12.85
CA ILE A 6 -0.99 -20.52 12.05
C ILE A 6 -1.54 -19.22 12.65
N GLY A 7 -0.68 -18.25 12.94
CA GLY A 7 -1.10 -16.91 13.35
C GLY A 7 -1.23 -16.00 12.13
N ILE A 8 -2.22 -15.13 12.10
CA ILE A 8 -2.37 -14.09 11.07
C ILE A 8 -2.56 -12.72 11.71
N LEU A 9 -1.85 -11.72 11.19
CA LEU A 9 -1.96 -10.33 11.64
C LEU A 9 -1.92 -9.35 10.48
N THR A 10 -2.54 -8.19 10.67
CA THR A 10 -2.40 -7.01 9.81
C THR A 10 -1.61 -5.92 10.53
N SER A 11 -0.64 -5.31 9.86
CA SER A 11 0.24 -4.30 10.43
C SER A 11 0.53 -3.18 9.42
N GLY A 12 0.86 -1.98 9.92
CA GLY A 12 1.09 -0.80 9.10
C GLY A 12 -0.19 0.00 8.84
N GLY A 13 -0.17 0.82 7.78
CA GLY A 13 -1.38 1.49 7.30
C GLY A 13 -2.36 0.47 6.75
N ASP A 14 -3.65 0.62 7.04
CA ASP A 14 -4.67 -0.24 6.44
C ASP A 14 -4.81 0.04 4.94
N ALA A 15 -5.17 -1.01 4.21
CA ALA A 15 -5.37 -0.98 2.78
C ALA A 15 -6.60 -1.81 2.39
N SER A 16 -7.37 -1.31 1.42
CA SER A 16 -8.57 -1.98 0.93
C SER A 16 -8.22 -3.33 0.29
N GLY A 17 -8.62 -4.43 0.92
CA GLY A 17 -8.30 -5.79 0.48
C GLY A 17 -7.63 -6.65 1.55
N MET A 18 -7.18 -6.06 2.67
CA MET A 18 -6.65 -6.81 3.81
C MET A 18 -7.66 -7.85 4.34
N ASN A 19 -8.94 -7.51 4.41
CA ASN A 19 -9.99 -8.47 4.77
C ASN A 19 -10.15 -9.63 3.78
N ALA A 20 -9.94 -9.37 2.48
CA ALA A 20 -9.96 -10.42 1.46
C ALA A 20 -8.75 -11.38 1.64
N ALA A 21 -7.58 -10.84 1.97
CA ALA A 21 -6.39 -11.64 2.31
C ALA A 21 -6.61 -12.46 3.57
N ILE A 22 -7.12 -11.87 4.66
CA ILE A 22 -7.47 -12.58 5.90
C ILE A 22 -8.41 -13.75 5.58
N ARG A 23 -9.49 -13.47 4.84
CA ARG A 23 -10.45 -14.51 4.43
C ARG A 23 -9.79 -15.63 3.65
N ALA A 24 -8.93 -15.31 2.69
CA ALA A 24 -8.29 -16.29 1.83
C ALA A 24 -7.31 -17.18 2.60
N VAL A 25 -6.47 -16.58 3.43
CA VAL A 25 -5.55 -17.34 4.31
C VAL A 25 -6.34 -18.23 5.26
N THR A 26 -7.35 -17.70 5.95
CA THR A 26 -8.18 -18.48 6.89
C THR A 26 -8.88 -19.65 6.22
N ARG A 27 -9.55 -19.42 5.08
CA ARG A 27 -10.28 -20.49 4.39
C ARG A 27 -9.35 -21.54 3.81
N THR A 28 -8.21 -21.12 3.25
CA THR A 28 -7.22 -22.06 2.67
C THR A 28 -6.53 -22.88 3.75
N ALA A 29 -6.19 -22.26 4.89
CA ALA A 29 -5.64 -22.97 6.04
C ALA A 29 -6.59 -24.06 6.53
N ILE A 30 -7.86 -23.71 6.78
CA ILE A 30 -8.88 -24.65 7.26
C ILE A 30 -9.13 -25.76 6.23
N PHE A 31 -9.19 -25.43 4.95
CA PHE A 31 -9.36 -26.42 3.87
C PHE A 31 -8.23 -27.46 3.86
N ASN A 32 -6.99 -27.03 4.09
CA ASN A 32 -5.82 -27.91 4.16
C ASN A 32 -5.60 -28.52 5.57
N GLY A 33 -6.57 -28.43 6.48
CA GLY A 33 -6.52 -29.08 7.79
C GLY A 33 -5.71 -28.33 8.86
N PHE A 34 -5.26 -27.11 8.59
CA PHE A 34 -4.62 -26.25 9.58
C PHE A 34 -5.65 -25.53 10.45
N LYS A 35 -5.25 -25.20 11.68
CA LYS A 35 -5.98 -24.27 12.55
C LYS A 35 -5.35 -22.88 12.48
N ILE A 36 -6.16 -21.84 12.59
CA ILE A 36 -5.68 -20.46 12.42
C ILE A 36 -6.18 -19.54 13.54
N LYS A 37 -5.30 -18.64 13.97
CA LYS A 37 -5.55 -17.63 15.00
C LYS A 37 -5.33 -16.24 14.45
N GLY A 38 -6.32 -15.37 14.59
CA GLY A 38 -6.21 -13.95 14.32
C GLY A 38 -5.55 -13.24 15.50
N ILE A 39 -4.57 -12.40 15.20
CA ILE A 39 -3.88 -11.55 16.16
C ILE A 39 -4.34 -10.12 15.91
N TYR A 40 -5.02 -9.54 16.88
CA TYR A 40 -5.58 -8.20 16.74
C TYR A 40 -4.51 -7.12 16.91
N ARG A 41 -4.70 -5.94 16.32
CA ARG A 41 -3.82 -4.76 16.43
C ARG A 41 -2.35 -5.05 16.09
N GLY A 42 -2.10 -5.92 15.12
CA GLY A 42 -0.77 -6.21 14.60
C GLY A 42 0.20 -6.70 15.69
N TYR A 43 1.45 -6.23 15.63
CA TYR A 43 2.47 -6.61 16.60
C TYR A 43 2.17 -6.15 18.04
N GLU A 44 1.42 -5.06 18.21
CA GLU A 44 1.06 -4.57 19.54
C GLU A 44 0.15 -5.56 20.25
N GLY A 45 -0.87 -6.07 19.55
CA GLY A 45 -1.72 -7.11 20.14
C GLY A 45 -1.03 -8.47 20.20
N LEU A 46 -0.02 -8.75 19.36
CA LEU A 46 0.83 -9.93 19.57
C LEU A 46 1.56 -9.86 20.91
N ILE A 47 2.17 -8.72 21.24
CA ILE A 47 2.84 -8.48 22.52
C ILE A 47 1.83 -8.56 23.69
N ALA A 48 0.63 -8.03 23.50
CA ALA A 48 -0.41 -8.02 24.53
C ALA A 48 -1.17 -9.35 24.68
N GLY A 49 -0.95 -10.32 23.78
CA GLY A 49 -1.67 -11.61 23.81
C GLY A 49 -3.10 -11.55 23.28
N GLU A 50 -3.42 -10.59 22.40
CA GLU A 50 -4.74 -10.44 21.79
C GLU A 50 -4.96 -11.39 20.62
N VAL A 51 -5.04 -12.67 20.94
CA VAL A 51 -5.10 -13.76 19.99
C VAL A 51 -6.45 -14.48 20.12
N LYS A 52 -7.12 -14.71 18.99
CA LYS A 52 -8.39 -15.45 18.94
C LYS A 52 -8.34 -16.48 17.81
N GLU A 53 -8.85 -17.68 18.05
CA GLU A 53 -9.10 -18.63 16.97
C GLU A 53 -10.10 -18.06 15.96
N LEU A 54 -9.84 -18.29 14.67
CA LEU A 54 -10.72 -17.87 13.58
C LEU A 54 -11.33 -19.10 12.91
N THR A 55 -12.64 -19.07 12.71
CA THR A 55 -13.37 -20.08 11.94
C THR A 55 -13.78 -19.56 10.55
N THR A 56 -14.40 -20.41 9.74
CA THR A 56 -14.98 -20.02 8.44
C THR A 56 -16.08 -18.95 8.57
N GLU A 57 -16.77 -18.93 9.70
CA GLU A 57 -17.84 -17.99 10.03
C GLU A 57 -17.26 -16.61 10.38
N ASP A 58 -16.16 -16.55 11.15
CA ASP A 58 -15.51 -15.28 11.53
C ASP A 58 -15.03 -14.47 10.30
N VAL A 59 -14.72 -15.14 9.19
CA VAL A 59 -14.30 -14.51 7.92
C VAL A 59 -15.38 -14.49 6.84
N SER A 60 -16.63 -14.71 7.22
CA SER A 60 -17.78 -14.57 6.31
C SER A 60 -18.19 -13.12 6.12
N SER A 61 -18.61 -12.76 4.91
CA SER A 61 -19.10 -11.41 4.58
C SER A 61 -18.09 -10.26 4.81
N ILE A 62 -16.78 -10.54 4.79
CA ILE A 62 -15.73 -9.52 4.93
C ILE A 62 -15.01 -9.16 3.63
N ILE A 63 -15.16 -9.95 2.56
CA ILE A 63 -14.37 -9.80 1.31
C ILE A 63 -14.53 -8.42 0.66
N GLN A 64 -15.71 -7.82 0.79
CA GLN A 64 -16.08 -6.51 0.23
C GLN A 64 -15.83 -5.34 1.20
N ARG A 65 -15.37 -5.62 2.42
CA ARG A 65 -15.16 -4.58 3.44
C ARG A 65 -13.75 -4.01 3.33
N GLY A 66 -13.64 -2.69 3.26
CA GLY A 66 -12.38 -1.98 3.47
C GLY A 66 -11.80 -2.17 4.88
N GLY A 67 -10.57 -1.68 5.07
CA GLY A 67 -9.83 -1.82 6.33
C GLY A 67 -9.52 -3.27 6.69
N THR A 68 -9.39 -3.56 7.99
CA THR A 68 -9.07 -4.88 8.52
C THR A 68 -9.89 -5.22 9.77
N ILE A 69 -10.51 -6.40 9.82
CA ILE A 69 -11.22 -6.90 11.01
C ILE A 69 -10.29 -7.19 12.19
N LEU A 70 -9.01 -7.43 11.94
CA LEU A 70 -8.01 -7.64 12.97
C LEU A 70 -7.49 -6.31 13.53
N LYS A 71 -7.86 -5.16 12.92
CA LYS A 71 -7.29 -3.84 13.21
C LYS A 71 -5.78 -3.80 12.93
N THR A 72 -5.21 -2.61 13.03
CA THR A 72 -3.77 -2.40 12.91
C THR A 72 -3.33 -1.39 13.97
N ALA A 73 -2.08 -1.50 14.42
CA ALA A 73 -1.45 -0.53 15.30
C ALA A 73 0.04 -0.44 14.97
N ARG A 74 0.61 0.77 15.11
CA ARG A 74 2.06 0.93 15.18
C ARG A 74 2.54 0.37 16.52
N SER A 75 3.67 -0.34 16.52
CA SER A 75 4.25 -0.91 17.73
C SER A 75 5.72 -0.52 17.82
N GLU A 76 6.01 0.51 18.60
CA GLU A 76 7.40 0.87 18.93
C GLU A 76 8.05 -0.23 19.78
N ALA A 77 7.27 -0.87 20.66
CA ALA A 77 7.76 -1.97 21.49
C ALA A 77 8.33 -3.12 20.65
N PHE A 78 7.72 -3.47 19.52
CA PHE A 78 8.22 -4.55 18.66
C PHE A 78 9.54 -4.20 17.94
N THR A 79 9.94 -2.92 17.91
CA THR A 79 11.27 -2.52 17.40
C THR A 79 12.38 -2.88 18.38
N THR A 80 12.07 -3.12 19.66
CA THR A 80 13.06 -3.49 20.68
C THR A 80 13.12 -5.02 20.88
N PRO A 81 14.29 -5.57 21.26
CA PRO A 81 14.41 -6.99 21.61
C PRO A 81 13.44 -7.42 22.72
N GLU A 82 13.19 -6.56 23.70
CA GLU A 82 12.29 -6.86 24.83
C GLU A 82 10.84 -7.05 24.39
N GLY A 83 10.36 -6.22 23.46
CA GLY A 83 9.02 -6.38 22.89
C GLY A 83 8.92 -7.65 22.04
N ARG A 84 9.93 -7.95 21.23
CA ARG A 84 9.96 -9.19 20.45
C ARG A 84 10.02 -10.44 21.32
N LYS A 85 10.77 -10.40 22.43
CA LYS A 85 10.78 -11.49 23.41
C LYS A 85 9.38 -11.78 23.96
N LYS A 86 8.63 -10.75 24.36
CA LYS A 86 7.24 -10.90 24.83
C LYS A 86 6.33 -11.48 23.75
N ALA A 87 6.47 -11.01 22.50
CA ALA A 87 5.72 -11.56 21.37
C ALA A 87 6.04 -13.05 21.14
N TYR A 88 7.30 -13.47 21.28
CA TYR A 88 7.69 -14.87 21.18
C TYR A 88 7.08 -15.72 22.30
N GLU A 89 7.07 -15.23 23.55
CA GLU A 89 6.42 -15.89 24.68
C GLU A 89 4.92 -16.13 24.40
N VAL A 90 4.23 -15.16 23.78
CA VAL A 90 2.83 -15.31 23.36
C VAL A 90 2.68 -16.37 22.26
N ILE A 91 3.54 -16.39 21.24
CA ILE A 91 3.49 -17.42 20.17
C ILE A 91 3.64 -18.82 20.75
N GLN A 92 4.56 -19.02 21.70
CA GLN A 92 4.75 -20.30 22.37
C GLN A 92 3.52 -20.68 23.19
N LYS A 93 2.98 -19.74 24.00
CA LYS A 93 1.78 -19.95 24.81
C LYS A 93 0.55 -20.32 23.96
N GLU A 94 0.40 -19.67 22.81
CA GLU A 94 -0.72 -19.86 21.90
C GLU A 94 -0.54 -21.04 20.93
N ASN A 95 0.57 -21.79 21.03
CA ASN A 95 0.95 -22.88 20.12
C ASN A 95 0.95 -22.46 18.64
N ILE A 96 1.38 -21.23 18.35
CA ILE A 96 1.53 -20.72 16.99
C ILE A 96 2.88 -21.19 16.43
N SER A 97 2.86 -21.73 15.22
CA SER A 97 4.04 -22.32 14.56
C SER A 97 4.54 -21.56 13.34
N ALA A 98 3.67 -20.76 12.74
CA ALA A 98 4.00 -19.87 11.65
C ALA A 98 3.15 -18.59 11.77
N LEU A 99 3.67 -17.49 11.25
CA LEU A 99 2.98 -16.22 11.16
C LEU A 99 2.77 -15.82 9.69
N ILE A 100 1.55 -15.41 9.37
CA ILE A 100 1.21 -14.70 8.14
C ILE A 100 1.07 -13.22 8.48
N ILE A 101 1.88 -12.38 7.85
CA ILE A 101 1.92 -10.93 8.10
C ILE A 101 1.41 -10.20 6.86
N ILE A 102 0.27 -9.53 6.97
CA ILE A 102 -0.26 -8.66 5.91
C ILE A 102 0.13 -7.22 6.25
N GLY A 103 0.95 -6.59 5.42
CA GLY A 103 1.37 -5.21 5.64
C GLY A 103 2.38 -4.70 4.62
N GLY A 104 2.91 -3.51 4.89
CA GLY A 104 3.96 -2.88 4.09
C GLY A 104 5.37 -3.18 4.59
N ASP A 105 6.33 -2.38 4.11
CA ASP A 105 7.77 -2.52 4.37
C ASP A 105 8.14 -2.69 5.86
N GLY A 106 7.66 -1.79 6.72
CA GLY A 106 7.95 -1.84 8.16
C GLY A 106 7.42 -3.10 8.84
N SER A 107 6.30 -3.64 8.37
CA SER A 107 5.74 -4.89 8.90
C SER A 107 6.61 -6.08 8.51
N LEU A 108 7.03 -6.16 7.25
CA LEU A 108 7.92 -7.24 6.79
C LEU A 108 9.31 -7.14 7.42
N THR A 109 9.79 -5.92 7.71
CA THR A 109 11.03 -5.69 8.46
C THR A 109 10.93 -6.28 9.87
N GLY A 110 9.83 -6.01 10.58
CA GLY A 110 9.57 -6.62 11.88
C GLY A 110 9.53 -8.14 11.81
N ALA A 111 8.84 -8.70 10.80
CA ALA A 111 8.77 -10.15 10.58
C ALA A 111 10.15 -10.78 10.33
N ARG A 112 11.00 -10.15 9.53
CA ARG A 112 12.36 -10.63 9.23
C ARG A 112 13.22 -10.70 10.49
N ILE A 113 13.29 -9.60 11.25
CA ILE A 113 14.09 -9.53 12.48
C ILE A 113 13.58 -10.56 13.49
N PHE A 114 12.27 -10.68 13.64
CA PHE A 114 11.65 -11.63 14.55
C PHE A 114 11.92 -13.09 14.17
N ALA A 115 11.86 -13.41 12.88
CA ALA A 115 12.19 -14.73 12.36
C ALA A 115 13.66 -15.09 12.58
N GLU A 116 14.59 -14.15 12.34
CA GLU A 116 16.03 -14.34 12.58
C GLU A 116 16.35 -14.54 14.07
N GLU A 117 15.69 -13.79 14.96
CA GLU A 117 15.97 -13.82 16.40
C GLU A 117 15.42 -15.08 17.10
N TYR A 118 14.25 -15.56 16.68
CA TYR A 118 13.53 -16.65 17.38
C TYR A 118 13.28 -17.90 16.52
N ASN A 119 13.79 -17.94 15.28
CA ASN A 119 13.56 -19.04 14.33
C ASN A 119 12.07 -19.34 14.10
N VAL A 120 11.26 -18.28 14.00
CA VAL A 120 9.82 -18.36 13.71
C VAL A 120 9.60 -18.30 12.21
N THR A 121 8.82 -19.23 11.66
CA THR A 121 8.43 -19.19 10.25
C THR A 121 7.49 -18.03 9.98
N CYS A 122 7.90 -17.09 9.15
CA CYS A 122 7.11 -15.94 8.75
C CYS A 122 6.87 -15.92 7.23
N ILE A 123 5.63 -15.67 6.81
CA ILE A 123 5.26 -15.42 5.41
C ILE A 123 4.60 -14.04 5.34
N GLY A 124 5.04 -13.22 4.39
CA GLY A 124 4.54 -11.87 4.18
C GLY A 124 3.55 -11.77 3.03
N LEU A 125 2.56 -10.91 3.17
CA LEU A 125 1.65 -10.49 2.11
C LEU A 125 1.73 -8.97 1.96
N PRO A 126 1.90 -8.46 0.72
CA PRO A 126 2.09 -7.03 0.46
C PRO A 126 0.76 -6.26 0.61
N GLY A 127 0.44 -5.85 1.84
CA GLY A 127 -0.76 -5.08 2.18
C GLY A 127 -0.45 -3.60 2.36
N THR A 128 -0.43 -2.84 1.27
CA THR A 128 -0.16 -1.40 1.26
C THR A 128 -0.74 -0.76 0.00
N ILE A 129 -1.12 0.53 0.08
CA ILE A 129 -1.55 1.31 -1.08
C ILE A 129 -0.38 1.90 -1.86
N ASP A 130 0.82 1.95 -1.27
CA ASP A 130 1.96 2.70 -1.82
C ASP A 130 2.59 2.00 -3.05
N ASN A 131 2.33 0.70 -3.21
CA ASN A 131 2.88 -0.17 -4.27
C ASN A 131 4.40 -0.15 -4.38
N ASP A 132 5.08 0.08 -3.26
CA ASP A 132 6.52 0.31 -3.12
C ASP A 132 7.35 -0.95 -2.81
N LEU A 133 6.69 -2.08 -2.54
CA LEU A 133 7.38 -3.34 -2.22
C LEU A 133 8.04 -3.98 -3.45
N TYR A 134 9.35 -4.17 -3.39
CA TYR A 134 10.09 -4.92 -4.41
C TYR A 134 9.68 -6.39 -4.37
N GLY A 135 9.59 -7.01 -5.55
CA GLY A 135 9.18 -8.41 -5.64
C GLY A 135 7.79 -8.64 -6.21
N THR A 136 6.96 -7.60 -6.27
CA THR A 136 5.58 -7.70 -6.73
C THR A 136 5.21 -6.53 -7.64
N ASP A 137 4.46 -6.81 -8.71
CA ASP A 137 3.98 -5.79 -9.65
C ASP A 137 2.90 -4.94 -9.00
N PHE A 138 2.08 -5.55 -8.12
CA PHE A 138 0.99 -4.90 -7.41
C PHE A 138 0.95 -5.32 -5.94
N THR A 139 0.58 -4.39 -5.08
CA THR A 139 0.29 -4.61 -3.65
C THR A 139 -1.21 -4.54 -3.41
N ILE A 140 -1.69 -5.25 -2.38
CA ILE A 140 -3.10 -5.29 -2.01
C ILE A 140 -3.53 -3.91 -1.51
N GLY A 141 -4.47 -3.31 -2.22
CA GLY A 141 -5.07 -2.00 -1.96
C GLY A 141 -4.61 -0.90 -2.91
N TYR A 142 -3.57 -1.15 -3.71
CA TYR A 142 -3.08 -0.18 -4.68
C TYR A 142 -4.14 0.17 -5.73
N ASP A 143 -4.81 -0.83 -6.30
CA ASP A 143 -5.81 -0.64 -7.36
C ASP A 143 -7.04 0.12 -6.83
N THR A 144 -7.49 -0.19 -5.62
CA THR A 144 -8.59 0.53 -4.97
C THR A 144 -8.22 1.98 -4.67
N ALA A 145 -7.00 2.24 -4.18
CA ALA A 145 -6.52 3.59 -3.94
C ALA A 145 -6.44 4.39 -5.25
N LEU A 146 -5.94 3.77 -6.32
CA LEU A 146 -5.90 4.36 -7.66
C LEU A 146 -7.29 4.77 -8.16
N ASN A 147 -8.28 3.87 -8.08
CA ASN A 147 -9.66 4.18 -8.47
C ASN A 147 -10.26 5.30 -7.60
N THR A 148 -9.98 5.31 -6.30
CA THR A 148 -10.42 6.39 -5.40
C THR A 148 -9.85 7.75 -5.81
N ILE A 149 -8.58 7.80 -6.19
CA ILE A 149 -7.95 9.03 -6.68
C ILE A 149 -8.64 9.49 -7.97
N VAL A 150 -8.86 8.59 -8.93
CA VAL A 150 -9.52 8.91 -10.20
C VAL A 150 -10.92 9.47 -9.96
N GLU A 151 -11.73 8.82 -9.11
CA GLU A 151 -13.07 9.32 -8.75
C GLU A 151 -13.04 10.73 -8.11
N CYS A 152 -12.03 11.02 -7.29
CA CYS A 152 -11.86 12.35 -6.71
C CYS A 152 -11.44 13.38 -7.77
N VAL A 153 -10.51 13.02 -8.66
CA VAL A 153 -10.03 13.90 -9.72
C VAL A 153 -11.13 14.22 -10.73
N ASP A 154 -11.95 13.24 -11.11
CA ASP A 154 -13.08 13.46 -12.01
C ASP A 154 -14.07 14.48 -11.45
N LYS A 155 -14.40 14.37 -10.15
CA LYS A 155 -15.26 15.35 -9.46
C LYS A 155 -14.64 16.75 -9.42
N ILE A 156 -13.32 16.84 -9.26
CA ILE A 156 -12.60 18.12 -9.30
C ILE A 156 -12.70 18.70 -10.72
N ARG A 157 -12.47 17.86 -11.74
CA ARG A 157 -12.49 18.24 -13.16
C ARG A 157 -13.83 18.85 -13.57
N ASP A 158 -14.95 18.28 -13.13
CA ASP A 158 -16.29 18.82 -13.40
C ASP A 158 -16.46 20.29 -12.95
N THR A 159 -15.78 20.69 -11.88
CA THR A 159 -15.80 22.08 -11.38
C THR A 159 -14.69 22.95 -11.97
N ALA A 160 -13.61 22.32 -12.42
CA ALA A 160 -12.44 22.99 -12.97
C ALA A 160 -12.73 23.58 -14.34
N THR A 161 -13.46 22.88 -15.22
CA THR A 161 -13.75 23.34 -16.60
C THR A 161 -14.51 24.67 -16.69
N SER A 162 -15.11 25.11 -15.58
CA SER A 162 -15.86 26.37 -15.49
C SER A 162 -14.97 27.61 -15.27
N HIS A 163 -13.69 27.43 -14.92
CA HIS A 163 -12.77 28.52 -14.60
C HIS A 163 -11.32 28.16 -14.96
N ASP A 164 -10.60 29.07 -15.63
CA ASP A 164 -9.17 28.91 -15.96
C ASP A 164 -8.30 28.81 -14.69
N ARG A 165 -8.17 27.59 -14.15
CA ARG A 165 -7.54 27.30 -12.85
C ARG A 165 -6.54 26.16 -12.92
N ILE A 166 -5.56 26.23 -12.01
CA ILE A 166 -4.60 25.16 -11.75
C ILE A 166 -5.01 24.44 -10.46
N PHE A 167 -5.24 23.14 -10.54
CA PHE A 167 -5.54 22.29 -9.40
C PHE A 167 -4.35 21.40 -9.09
N PHE A 168 -3.78 21.56 -7.89
CA PHE A 168 -2.87 20.58 -7.34
C PHE A 168 -3.65 19.58 -6.50
N VAL A 169 -3.56 18.30 -6.86
CA VAL A 169 -4.19 17.19 -6.13
C VAL A 169 -3.12 16.36 -5.45
N GLU A 170 -3.07 16.41 -4.12
CA GLU A 170 -2.11 15.63 -3.33
C GLU A 170 -2.63 14.21 -3.08
N VAL A 171 -1.83 13.22 -3.47
CA VAL A 171 -2.11 11.80 -3.31
C VAL A 171 -1.10 11.16 -2.35
N MET A 172 -1.50 10.07 -1.71
CA MET A 172 -0.60 9.29 -0.87
C MET A 172 0.43 8.53 -1.72
N GLY A 173 1.44 7.97 -1.06
CA GLY A 173 2.49 7.17 -1.71
C GLY A 173 3.84 7.29 -1.01
N ARG A 174 3.93 8.07 0.08
CA ARG A 174 5.15 8.34 0.84
C ARG A 174 6.31 8.76 -0.07
N ASP A 175 7.32 7.89 -0.23
CA ASP A 175 8.52 8.16 -1.02
C ASP A 175 8.42 7.52 -2.42
N ALA A 176 7.22 7.04 -2.82
CA ALA A 176 6.95 6.37 -4.09
C ALA A 176 5.87 7.10 -4.93
N GLY A 177 6.12 7.22 -6.22
CA GLY A 177 5.30 7.95 -7.20
C GLY A 177 4.24 7.12 -7.91
N PHE A 178 4.07 5.84 -7.59
CA PHE A 178 3.20 4.93 -8.36
C PHE A 178 1.74 5.36 -8.42
N LEU A 179 1.18 5.88 -7.31
CA LEU A 179 -0.20 6.38 -7.28
C LEU A 179 -0.32 7.66 -8.10
N ALA A 180 0.57 8.63 -7.90
CA ALA A 180 0.55 9.89 -8.64
C ALA A 180 0.72 9.69 -10.15
N GLN A 181 1.71 8.90 -10.58
CA GLN A 181 1.98 8.67 -12.00
C GLN A 181 0.81 7.97 -12.71
N ASN A 182 0.28 6.88 -12.13
CA ASN A 182 -0.78 6.12 -12.78
C ASN A 182 -2.14 6.81 -12.68
N SER A 183 -2.43 7.50 -11.58
CA SER A 183 -3.67 8.28 -11.47
C SER A 183 -3.67 9.47 -12.42
N ALA A 184 -2.52 10.09 -12.68
CA ALA A 184 -2.40 11.17 -13.64
C ALA A 184 -2.73 10.69 -15.05
N ILE A 185 -2.19 9.53 -15.46
CA ILE A 185 -2.52 8.92 -16.75
C ILE A 185 -4.02 8.58 -16.81
N ALA A 186 -4.54 7.90 -15.78
CA ALA A 186 -5.91 7.40 -15.76
C ALA A 186 -6.97 8.52 -15.75
N SER A 187 -6.67 9.66 -15.11
CA SER A 187 -7.57 10.81 -15.02
C SER A 187 -7.33 11.87 -16.08
N GLY A 188 -6.36 11.68 -16.98
CA GLY A 188 -5.97 12.66 -18.00
C GLY A 188 -5.43 13.97 -17.39
N ALA A 189 -4.70 13.87 -16.27
CA ALA A 189 -4.03 15.02 -15.68
C ALA A 189 -2.90 15.53 -16.58
N GLU A 190 -2.61 16.82 -16.49
CA GLU A 190 -1.59 17.46 -17.32
C GLU A 190 -0.18 17.05 -16.91
N ALA A 191 -0.01 16.75 -15.61
CA ALA A 191 1.28 16.41 -15.03
C ALA A 191 1.14 15.56 -13.76
N ALA A 192 2.22 14.83 -13.47
CA ALA A 192 2.45 14.17 -12.19
C ALA A 192 3.80 14.64 -11.64
N ILE A 193 3.83 15.02 -10.36
CA ILE A 193 5.05 15.33 -9.62
C ILE A 193 5.35 14.15 -8.70
N ILE A 194 6.43 13.44 -9.01
CA ILE A 194 6.82 12.21 -8.34
C ILE A 194 8.26 12.27 -7.80
N PRO A 195 8.57 11.56 -6.69
CA PRO A 195 9.89 11.58 -6.08
C PRO A 195 10.97 10.89 -6.90
N GLU A 196 10.61 10.00 -7.83
CA GLU A 196 11.56 9.28 -8.70
C GLU A 196 12.04 10.11 -9.88
N ASP A 197 11.30 11.14 -10.29
CA ASP A 197 11.65 12.02 -11.40
C ASP A 197 12.52 13.19 -10.93
N LYS A 198 13.61 12.88 -10.22
CA LYS A 198 14.62 13.88 -9.83
C LYS A 198 15.45 14.29 -11.05
N THR A 199 14.90 15.14 -11.89
CA THR A 199 15.67 15.88 -12.89
C THR A 199 16.31 17.11 -12.23
N ASP A 200 17.49 17.52 -12.70
CA ASP A 200 18.08 18.84 -12.35
C ASP A 200 17.21 20.02 -12.82
N VAL A 201 16.17 19.72 -13.60
CA VAL A 201 15.19 20.66 -14.15
C VAL A 201 14.00 20.75 -13.21
N ASP A 202 13.54 21.97 -12.93
CA ASP A 202 12.34 22.21 -12.15
C ASP A 202 11.11 21.67 -12.92
N GLN A 203 10.50 20.62 -12.37
CA GLN A 203 9.30 20.01 -12.95
C GLN A 203 8.19 21.07 -13.10
N LEU A 204 8.04 21.98 -12.14
CA LEU A 204 7.02 23.02 -12.16
C LEU A 204 7.24 24.00 -13.33
N GLU A 205 8.48 24.47 -13.53
CA GLU A 205 8.81 25.34 -14.67
C GLU A 205 8.59 24.65 -16.01
N THR A 206 8.94 23.37 -16.09
CA THR A 206 8.71 22.56 -17.30
C THR A 206 7.22 22.48 -17.63
N PHE A 207 6.37 22.26 -16.62
CA PHE A 207 4.92 22.23 -16.80
C PHE A 207 4.37 23.59 -17.19
N ILE A 208 4.81 24.66 -16.51
CA ILE A 208 4.35 26.02 -16.83
C ILE A 208 4.75 26.42 -18.25
N GLY A 209 5.99 26.11 -18.64
CA GLY A 209 6.54 26.43 -19.95
C GLY A 209 5.92 25.63 -21.10
N ARG A 210 5.48 24.38 -20.86
CA ARG A 210 4.91 23.50 -21.89
C ARG A 210 3.49 23.83 -22.32
N GLY A 211 2.70 24.53 -21.51
CA GLY A 211 1.37 24.88 -22.02
C GLY A 211 0.26 25.13 -21.00
N PHE A 212 0.47 26.04 -20.05
CA PHE A 212 -0.67 26.87 -19.61
C PHE A 212 -1.20 27.77 -20.75
N ARG A 213 -0.50 27.85 -21.88
CA ARG A 213 -0.83 28.76 -22.97
C ARG A 213 -1.98 28.25 -23.86
N LYS A 214 -3.14 28.87 -23.62
CA LYS A 214 -4.16 29.38 -24.58
C LYS A 214 -5.34 28.52 -25.04
N THR A 215 -5.45 27.22 -24.77
CA THR A 215 -6.61 26.43 -25.30
C THR A 215 -7.33 25.49 -24.33
N LYS A 216 -6.80 25.21 -23.13
CA LYS A 216 -7.48 24.36 -22.13
C LYS A 216 -8.02 25.20 -20.97
N ASN A 217 -9.31 25.02 -20.65
CA ASN A 217 -10.04 25.78 -19.64
C ASN A 217 -9.65 25.46 -18.17
N SER A 218 -8.82 24.45 -17.92
CA SER A 218 -8.35 24.07 -16.58
C SER A 218 -7.20 23.07 -16.64
N SER A 219 -6.31 23.07 -15.66
CA SER A 219 -5.23 22.07 -15.54
C SER A 219 -5.20 21.43 -14.15
N ILE A 220 -4.91 20.14 -14.12
CA ILE A 220 -4.79 19.30 -12.93
C ILE A 220 -3.37 18.74 -12.90
N VAL A 221 -2.70 18.93 -11.76
CA VAL A 221 -1.38 18.39 -11.47
C VAL A 221 -1.50 17.48 -10.26
N ILE A 222 -1.16 16.21 -10.43
CA ILE A 222 -1.16 15.26 -9.32
C ILE A 222 0.21 15.26 -8.65
N VAL A 223 0.24 15.33 -7.33
CA VAL A 223 1.48 15.48 -6.55
C VAL A 223 1.53 14.40 -5.49
N THR A 224 2.62 13.63 -5.42
CA THR A 224 2.85 12.71 -4.31
C THR A 224 3.02 13.50 -3.01
N GLU A 225 2.45 13.01 -1.91
CA GLU A 225 2.64 13.55 -0.57
C GLU A 225 4.15 13.66 -0.24
N SER A 226 4.52 14.69 0.52
CA SER A 226 5.90 14.89 0.96
C SER A 226 5.98 14.80 2.48
N PRO A 227 7.00 14.13 3.05
CA PRO A 227 7.25 14.17 4.48
C PRO A 227 7.34 15.61 5.00
N GLN A 228 6.79 15.85 6.19
CA GLN A 228 6.99 17.09 6.92
C GLN A 228 8.51 17.32 7.08
N ASN A 229 9.00 18.48 6.64
CA ASN A 229 10.42 18.92 6.55
C ASN A 229 11.14 18.74 5.21
N LYS A 230 10.47 18.26 4.15
CA LYS A 230 11.00 18.37 2.77
C LYS A 230 10.20 19.41 1.97
N ASN A 231 10.91 20.17 1.13
CA ASN A 231 10.30 21.00 0.09
C ASN A 231 9.56 20.08 -0.90
N GLY A 232 8.23 20.07 -0.88
CA GLY A 232 7.41 19.19 -1.70
C GLY A 232 5.94 19.17 -1.25
N GLY A 233 5.12 18.37 -1.91
CA GLY A 233 3.66 18.31 -1.66
C GLY A 233 2.90 19.43 -2.35
N ALA A 234 1.58 19.29 -2.44
CA ALA A 234 0.74 20.16 -3.26
C ALA A 234 0.74 21.62 -2.79
N MET A 235 0.76 21.85 -1.47
CA MET A 235 0.82 23.21 -0.91
C MET A 235 2.12 23.93 -1.26
N TYR A 236 3.25 23.23 -1.25
CA TYR A 236 4.54 23.81 -1.62
C TYR A 236 4.51 24.31 -3.07
N TYR A 237 4.06 23.47 -4.01
CA TYR A 237 3.98 23.86 -5.42
C TYR A 237 2.94 24.97 -5.66
N ALA A 238 1.81 24.92 -4.96
CA ALA A 238 0.80 25.97 -5.06
C ALA A 238 1.31 27.33 -4.57
N ASP A 239 2.04 27.37 -3.46
CA ASP A 239 2.63 28.60 -2.93
C ASP A 239 3.75 29.14 -3.82
N ARG A 240 4.51 28.25 -4.47
CA ARG A 240 5.49 28.65 -5.50
C ARG A 240 4.82 29.29 -6.71
N VAL A 241 3.79 28.66 -7.28
CA VAL A 241 3.04 29.23 -8.41
C VAL A 241 2.45 30.59 -8.06
N LYS A 242 1.82 30.75 -6.89
CA LYS A 242 1.26 32.04 -6.47
C LYS A 242 2.31 33.16 -6.34
N LYS A 243 3.55 32.83 -6.00
CA LYS A 243 4.65 33.79 -5.88
C LYS A 243 5.31 34.11 -7.22
N GLU A 244 5.57 33.08 -8.01
CA GLU A 244 6.34 33.19 -9.26
C GLU A 244 5.46 33.58 -10.46
N TYR A 245 4.16 33.21 -10.42
CA TYR A 245 3.18 33.40 -11.49
C TYR A 245 1.80 33.81 -10.93
N PRO A 246 1.69 35.03 -10.37
CA PRO A 246 0.48 35.50 -9.67
C PRO A 246 -0.75 35.64 -10.57
N GLU A 247 -0.60 35.56 -11.89
CA GLU A 247 -1.70 35.57 -12.85
C GLU A 247 -2.57 34.30 -12.84
N TYR A 248 -2.07 33.18 -12.31
CA TYR A 248 -2.82 31.93 -12.26
C TYR A 248 -3.62 31.78 -10.96
N ASP A 249 -4.89 31.41 -11.08
CA ASP A 249 -5.71 31.02 -9.93
C ASP A 249 -5.44 29.55 -9.56
N VAL A 250 -4.87 29.33 -8.39
CA VAL A 250 -4.43 28.02 -7.90
C VAL A 250 -5.36 27.50 -6.81
N ARG A 251 -5.73 26.22 -6.92
CA ARG A 251 -6.47 25.47 -5.91
C ARG A 251 -5.71 24.21 -5.52
N VAL A 252 -5.88 23.80 -4.27
CA VAL A 252 -5.23 22.61 -3.71
C VAL A 252 -6.30 21.70 -3.13
N SER A 253 -6.18 20.41 -3.41
CA SER A 253 -7.00 19.36 -2.81
C SER A 253 -6.09 18.28 -2.26
N ILE A 254 -6.12 18.07 -0.94
CA ILE A 254 -5.36 17.01 -0.28
C ILE A 254 -6.32 15.86 0.01
N LEU A 255 -6.19 14.75 -0.72
CA LEU A 255 -7.13 13.63 -0.58
C LEU A 255 -6.93 12.88 0.74
N GLY A 256 -5.67 12.76 1.18
CA GLY A 256 -5.30 12.11 2.43
C GLY A 256 -5.87 10.70 2.56
N HIS A 257 -6.41 10.38 3.75
CA HIS A 257 -6.82 9.02 4.13
C HIS A 257 -8.04 8.47 3.38
N LEU A 258 -8.73 9.27 2.54
CA LEU A 258 -9.78 8.77 1.66
C LEU A 258 -9.28 7.59 0.80
N GLN A 259 -8.02 7.65 0.39
CA GLN A 259 -7.33 6.67 -0.47
C GLN A 259 -7.12 5.30 0.20
N ARG A 260 -7.22 5.20 1.53
CA ARG A 260 -7.07 3.93 2.27
C ARG A 260 -8.40 3.22 2.54
N GLY A 261 -9.49 3.98 2.47
CA GLY A 261 -10.83 3.50 2.73
C GLY A 261 -11.52 2.91 1.49
N GLY A 262 -12.81 2.62 1.63
CA GLY A 262 -13.64 2.12 0.54
C GLY A 262 -13.67 0.60 0.43
N ALA A 263 -14.62 0.09 -0.36
CA ALA A 263 -14.67 -1.33 -0.68
C ALA A 263 -13.54 -1.66 -1.66
N PRO A 264 -12.79 -2.77 -1.47
CA PRO A 264 -11.76 -3.15 -2.42
C PRO A 264 -12.34 -3.40 -3.80
N SER A 265 -11.59 -3.02 -4.83
CA SER A 265 -11.92 -3.30 -6.23
C SER A 265 -11.94 -4.80 -6.51
N ALA A 266 -12.44 -5.19 -7.70
CA ALA A 266 -12.38 -6.59 -8.12
C ALA A 266 -10.93 -7.10 -8.18
N ASN A 267 -10.01 -6.28 -8.68
CA ASN A 267 -8.60 -6.64 -8.82
C ASN A 267 -7.95 -6.89 -7.45
N ASP A 268 -8.15 -6.00 -6.48
CA ASP A 268 -7.60 -6.19 -5.12
C ASP A 268 -8.19 -7.40 -4.40
N ARG A 269 -9.48 -7.70 -4.59
CA ARG A 269 -10.09 -8.92 -4.03
C ARG A 269 -9.48 -10.18 -4.63
N ILE A 270 -9.27 -10.21 -5.94
CA ILE A 270 -8.68 -11.35 -6.65
C ILE A 270 -7.21 -11.52 -6.24
N LEU A 271 -6.43 -10.43 -6.27
CA LEU A 271 -5.03 -10.42 -5.87
C LEU A 271 -4.87 -10.91 -4.43
N ALA A 272 -5.57 -10.29 -3.48
CA ALA A 272 -5.53 -10.70 -2.07
C ALA A 272 -5.93 -12.17 -1.86
N SER A 273 -6.89 -12.67 -2.65
CA SER A 273 -7.31 -14.06 -2.58
C SER A 273 -6.22 -15.01 -3.08
N ARG A 274 -5.59 -14.70 -4.21
CA ARG A 274 -4.51 -15.50 -4.79
C ARG A 274 -3.27 -15.52 -3.90
N LEU A 275 -2.86 -14.36 -3.39
CA LEU A 275 -1.71 -14.26 -2.51
C LEU A 275 -1.97 -14.96 -1.16
N GLY A 276 -3.18 -14.84 -0.61
CA GLY A 276 -3.57 -15.51 0.64
C GLY A 276 -3.63 -17.03 0.54
N GLU A 277 -4.08 -17.56 -0.60
CA GLU A 277 -4.04 -19.00 -0.90
C GLU A 277 -2.58 -19.48 -1.02
N ALA A 278 -1.78 -18.78 -1.83
CA ALA A 278 -0.37 -19.09 -2.05
C ALA A 278 0.49 -18.99 -0.77
N ALA A 279 0.12 -18.16 0.20
CA ALA A 279 0.80 -18.12 1.50
C ALA A 279 0.66 -19.43 2.28
N ILE A 280 -0.48 -20.11 2.16
CA ILE A 280 -0.67 -21.43 2.78
C ILE A 280 0.08 -22.51 1.99
N GLN A 281 0.08 -22.43 0.65
CA GLN A 281 0.90 -23.33 -0.17
C GLN A 281 2.39 -23.20 0.17
N ALA A 282 2.89 -21.97 0.30
CA ALA A 282 4.28 -21.72 0.69
C ALA A 282 4.61 -22.39 2.04
N LEU A 283 3.71 -22.34 3.02
CA LEU A 283 3.90 -23.05 4.29
C LEU A 283 3.89 -24.58 4.12
N MET A 284 3.06 -25.12 3.24
CA MET A 284 3.02 -26.56 2.93
C MET A 284 4.27 -27.02 2.16
N GLU A 285 4.90 -26.12 1.41
CA GLU A 285 6.17 -26.31 0.71
C GLU A 285 7.40 -26.00 1.59
N ASP A 286 7.22 -25.90 2.91
CA ASP A 286 8.24 -25.60 3.91
C ASP A 286 9.02 -24.29 3.65
N GLN A 287 8.42 -23.34 2.92
CA GLN A 287 9.00 -22.02 2.70
C GLN A 287 8.98 -21.19 3.98
N GLN A 288 10.01 -20.35 4.14
CA GLN A 288 10.16 -19.48 5.31
C GLN A 288 10.75 -18.13 4.91
N ASN A 289 10.31 -17.07 5.58
CA ASN A 289 10.88 -15.72 5.49
C ASN A 289 10.80 -15.12 4.09
N VAL A 290 9.69 -15.42 3.41
CA VAL A 290 9.36 -14.94 2.07
C VAL A 290 8.08 -14.11 2.09
N MET A 291 8.03 -13.08 1.24
CA MET A 291 6.82 -12.40 0.83
C MET A 291 6.25 -13.09 -0.41
N ILE A 292 4.94 -13.32 -0.43
CA ILE A 292 4.23 -13.77 -1.63
C ILE A 292 3.90 -12.55 -2.48
N GLY A 293 4.43 -12.51 -3.69
CA GLY A 293 4.17 -11.47 -4.68
C GLY A 293 3.49 -12.00 -5.92
N ILE A 294 3.15 -11.08 -6.83
CA ILE A 294 2.74 -11.40 -8.19
C ILE A 294 3.68 -10.73 -9.18
N ARG A 295 4.18 -11.46 -10.18
CA ARG A 295 4.98 -10.92 -11.29
C ARG A 295 4.55 -11.53 -12.59
N ASN A 296 4.29 -10.72 -13.62
CA ASN A 296 3.79 -11.18 -14.92
C ASN A 296 2.56 -12.11 -14.77
N ASN A 297 1.67 -11.77 -13.84
CA ASN A 297 0.48 -12.54 -13.48
C ASN A 297 0.75 -13.93 -12.85
N GLU A 298 1.98 -14.24 -12.46
CA GLU A 298 2.37 -15.47 -11.78
C GLU A 298 2.74 -15.21 -10.31
N ILE A 299 2.48 -16.19 -9.45
CA ILE A 299 2.85 -16.12 -8.04
C ILE A 299 4.36 -16.30 -7.90
N VAL A 300 4.99 -15.44 -7.10
CA VAL A 300 6.43 -15.52 -6.83
C VAL A 300 6.71 -15.46 -5.34
N TYR A 301 7.76 -16.13 -4.90
CA TYR A 301 8.26 -16.08 -3.52
C TYR A 301 9.49 -15.19 -3.48
N VAL A 302 9.41 -14.13 -2.67
CA VAL A 302 10.42 -13.09 -2.62
C VAL A 302 11.00 -13.07 -1.22
N PRO A 303 12.29 -13.40 -1.02
CA PRO A 303 12.90 -13.33 0.30
C PRO A 303 12.74 -11.95 0.93
N PHE A 304 12.42 -11.87 2.23
CA PHE A 304 12.24 -10.58 2.91
C PHE A 304 13.44 -9.63 2.73
N ALA A 305 14.66 -10.17 2.77
CA ALA A 305 15.88 -9.39 2.55
C ALA A 305 15.92 -8.68 1.19
N GLN A 306 15.24 -9.22 0.16
CA GLN A 306 15.12 -8.58 -1.15
C GLN A 306 13.91 -7.66 -1.24
N ALA A 307 12.78 -8.05 -0.63
CA ALA A 307 11.53 -7.30 -0.71
C ALA A 307 11.61 -5.92 -0.02
N ILE A 308 12.39 -5.82 1.06
CA ILE A 308 12.48 -4.66 1.95
C ILE A 308 13.66 -3.74 1.57
N LYS A 309 14.77 -4.30 1.10
CA LYS A 309 16.02 -3.55 0.91
C LYS A 309 16.06 -2.78 -0.42
N ASN A 310 15.34 -3.26 -1.41
CA ASN A 310 15.39 -2.72 -2.76
C ASN A 310 14.18 -1.82 -3.00
N ASP A 311 14.42 -0.65 -3.57
CA ASP A 311 13.33 0.18 -4.07
C ASP A 311 12.73 -0.46 -5.31
N LYS A 312 11.40 -0.43 -5.42
CA LYS A 312 10.72 -0.82 -6.64
C LYS A 312 10.95 0.27 -7.71
N PRO A 313 11.46 -0.09 -8.90
CA PRO A 313 11.69 0.90 -9.95
C PRO A 313 10.36 1.37 -10.55
N ILE A 314 10.25 2.68 -10.80
CA ILE A 314 9.16 3.21 -11.62
C ILE A 314 9.45 2.97 -13.12
N ASP A 315 8.41 2.61 -13.88
CA ASP A 315 8.53 2.50 -15.32
C ASP A 315 8.54 3.89 -15.96
N LYS A 316 9.73 4.32 -16.43
CA LYS A 316 9.91 5.60 -17.13
C LYS A 316 9.10 5.70 -18.42
N SER A 317 8.66 4.58 -18.99
CA SER A 317 7.77 4.60 -20.14
C SER A 317 6.43 5.26 -19.81
N LEU A 318 5.94 5.12 -18.57
CA LEU A 318 4.70 5.76 -18.10
C LEU A 318 4.84 7.28 -17.98
N ILE A 319 6.01 7.77 -17.57
CA ILE A 319 6.31 9.21 -17.56
C ILE A 319 6.24 9.77 -18.99
N ARG A 320 6.79 9.03 -19.97
CA ARG A 320 6.68 9.41 -21.39
C ARG A 320 5.23 9.40 -21.87
N VAL A 321 4.47 8.35 -21.56
CA VAL A 321 3.04 8.24 -21.91
C VAL A 321 2.25 9.45 -21.39
N LEU A 322 2.44 9.82 -20.13
CA LEU A 322 1.77 10.99 -19.56
C LEU A 322 2.13 12.27 -20.33
N ASN A 323 3.42 12.50 -20.59
CA ASN A 323 3.89 13.68 -21.32
C ASN A 323 3.37 13.77 -22.76
N GLU A 324 3.19 12.64 -23.45
CA GLU A 324 2.67 12.60 -24.82
C GLU A 324 1.15 12.79 -24.87
N LEU A 325 0.42 12.29 -23.87
CA LEU A 325 -1.04 12.37 -23.81
C LEU A 325 -1.55 13.70 -23.22
N SER A 326 -0.70 14.46 -22.54
CA SER A 326 -1.10 15.72 -21.88
C SER A 326 -0.99 16.98 -22.74
N ILE A 327 -0.57 16.86 -24.01
CA ILE A 327 -0.50 17.98 -24.98
C ILE A 327 -1.84 18.65 -25.26
#